data_AF-A0A5E4G6C4-F1
#
_entry.id   AF-A0A5E4G6C4-F1
#
_cell.length_a   1.000
_cell.length_b   1.000
_cell.length_c   1.000
_cell.angle_alpha   90.00
_cell.angle_beta   90.00
_cell.angle_gamma   90.00
#
_symmetry.space_group_name_H-M   'P 1'
#
loop_
_entity.id
_entity.type
_entity.pdbx_description
1 polymer ?
#
loop_
_entity_poly.entity_id
_entity_poly.type
_entity_poly.pdbx_seq_one_letter_code
_entity_poly.pdbx_strand_id
1 'polypeptide(L)' 'TGRGMSTMPRVVKRKLQKLRPIVEYNKKGKGIGQAHSEMQSYIGILARSRVPLVDKKWSQIPKDIKEQIWEAVDMAFV' A
#
# COMPACT_ATOMS: atom_id res chain seq x y z
N THR A 1 -25.57 8.11 -0.94
CA THR A 1 -24.90 6.94 -1.54
C THR A 1 -23.45 6.93 -1.11
N GLY A 2 -23.05 6.01 -0.24
CA GLY A 2 -21.67 5.91 0.24
C GLY A 2 -20.74 5.51 -0.91
N ARG A 3 -19.55 6.13 -0.99
CA ARG A 3 -18.51 5.70 -1.92
C ARG A 3 -18.05 4.31 -1.46
N GLY A 4 -18.26 3.28 -2.26
CA GLY A 4 -17.91 1.89 -1.92
C GLY A 4 -16.41 1.69 -1.65
N MET A 5 -16.01 0.44 -1.42
CA MET A 5 -14.61 0.10 -1.12
C MET A 5 -13.65 0.64 -2.19
N SER A 6 -12.62 1.38 -1.78
CA SER A 6 -11.57 1.86 -2.70
C SER A 6 -10.64 0.70 -3.05
N THR A 7 -10.61 0.31 -4.32
CA THR A 7 -9.85 -0.86 -4.82
C THR A 7 -8.59 -0.49 -5.61
N MET A 8 -8.32 0.81 -5.83
CA MET A 8 -7.19 1.34 -6.63
C MET A 8 -6.84 0.48 -7.87
N PRO A 9 -7.79 0.26 -8.80
CA PRO A 9 -7.61 -0.65 -9.94
C PRO A 9 -6.45 -0.25 -10.86
N ARG A 10 -6.08 1.05 -10.90
CA ARG A 10 -4.92 1.56 -11.63
C ARG A 10 -3.60 0.95 -11.16
N VAL A 11 -3.39 0.83 -9.85
CA VAL A 11 -2.17 0.25 -9.27
C VAL A 11 -2.12 -1.26 -9.55
N VAL A 12 -3.27 -1.94 -9.39
CA VAL A 12 -3.39 -3.38 -9.70
C VAL A 12 -3.09 -3.66 -11.17
N LYS A 13 -3.63 -2.85 -12.10
CA LYS A 13 -3.36 -2.98 -13.53
C LYS A 13 -1.88 -2.77 -13.86
N ARG A 14 -1.23 -1.75 -13.28
CA ARG A 14 0.21 -1.50 -13.49
C ARG A 14 1.08 -2.64 -12.94
N LYS A 15 0.74 -3.18 -11.76
CA LYS A 15 1.39 -4.37 -11.19
C LYS A 15 1.30 -5.58 -12.13
N LEU A 16 0.13 -5.85 -12.71
CA LEU A 16 -0.05 -6.92 -13.71
C LEU A 16 0.79 -6.69 -14.98
N GLN A 17 0.98 -5.44 -15.37
CA GLN A 17 1.86 -5.05 -16.48
C GLN A 17 3.35 -4.98 -16.10
N LYS A 18 3.71 -5.34 -14.86
CA LYS A 18 5.06 -5.22 -14.29
C LYS A 18 5.63 -3.79 -14.33
N LEU A 19 4.77 -2.79 -14.47
CA LEU A 19 5.12 -1.38 -14.39
C LEU A 19 5.14 -0.97 -12.93
N ARG A 20 6.33 -0.78 -12.39
CA ARG A 20 6.55 -0.35 -11.01
C ARG A 20 6.93 1.13 -11.01
N PRO A 21 6.03 2.05 -10.59
CA PRO A 21 6.36 3.46 -10.50
C PRO A 21 7.48 3.67 -9.47
N ILE A 22 8.44 4.52 -9.83
CA ILE A 22 9.54 4.89 -8.94
C ILE A 22 9.01 5.88 -7.91
N VAL A 23 9.25 5.61 -6.64
CA VAL A 23 8.91 6.48 -5.52
C VAL A 23 10.10 7.39 -5.26
N GLU A 24 9.95 8.66 -5.62
CA GLU A 24 10.98 9.66 -5.37
C GLU A 24 10.98 10.08 -3.90
N TYR A 25 12.17 10.21 -3.31
CA TYR A 25 12.35 10.70 -1.94
C TYR A 25 13.17 12.00 -1.97
N ASN A 26 12.74 12.97 -1.16
CA ASN A 26 13.53 14.18 -0.98
C ASN A 26 14.77 13.91 -0.09
N LYS A 27 15.67 14.90 0.01
CA LYS A 27 16.89 14.82 0.85
C LYS A 27 16.63 14.56 2.35
N LYS A 28 15.38 14.72 2.81
CA LYS A 28 14.94 14.44 4.19
C LYS A 28 14.31 13.04 4.32
N GLY A 29 14.36 12.22 3.29
CA GLY A 29 13.76 10.87 3.26
C GLY A 29 12.23 10.86 3.16
N LYS A 30 11.59 12.01 2.89
CA LYS A 30 10.14 12.08 2.69
C LYS A 30 9.84 11.83 1.21
N GLY A 31 8.97 10.87 0.93
CA GLY A 31 8.53 10.59 -0.43
C GLY A 31 7.77 11.78 -1.02
N ILE A 32 8.06 12.08 -2.28
CA ILE A 32 7.50 13.19 -3.06
C ILE A 32 6.89 12.66 -4.35
N GLY A 33 5.98 13.45 -4.93
CA GLY A 33 5.34 13.12 -6.20
C GLY A 33 4.14 12.18 -6.10
N GLN A 34 3.56 11.88 -7.26
CA GLN A 34 2.32 11.13 -7.37
C GLN A 34 2.51 9.64 -7.02
N ALA A 35 3.65 9.05 -7.37
CA ALA A 35 3.96 7.65 -7.06
C ALA A 35 3.95 7.38 -5.55
N HIS A 36 4.52 8.29 -4.75
CA HIS A 36 4.49 8.19 -3.29
C HIS A 36 3.07 8.27 -2.73
N SER A 37 2.27 9.24 -3.19
CA SER A 37 0.86 9.38 -2.74
C SER A 37 0.03 8.14 -3.08
N GLU A 38 0.27 7.55 -4.25
CA GLU A 38 -0.36 6.30 -4.67
C GLU A 38 0.12 5.11 -3.82
N MET A 39 1.41 5.02 -3.52
CA MET A 39 1.98 4.00 -2.64
C MET A 39 1.36 4.06 -1.23
N GLN A 40 1.28 5.25 -0.63
CA GLN A 40 0.64 5.44 0.68
C GLN A 40 -0.84 5.04 0.66
N SER A 41 -1.57 5.42 -0.39
CA SER A 41 -2.98 5.04 -0.54
C SER A 41 -3.14 3.52 -0.68
N TYR A 42 -2.23 2.87 -1.42
CA TYR A 42 -2.22 1.42 -1.61
C TYR A 42 -1.93 0.68 -0.30
N ILE A 43 -0.96 1.15 0.49
CA ILE A 43 -0.70 0.64 1.86
C ILE A 43 -1.97 0.71 2.71
N GLY A 44 -2.69 1.84 2.68
CA GLY A 44 -3.92 2.02 3.46
C GLY A 44 -5.05 1.08 3.04
N ILE A 45 -5.12 0.67 1.77
CA ILE A 45 -6.09 -0.34 1.30
C ILE A 45 -5.66 -1.73 1.76
N LEU A 46 -4.39 -2.08 1.61
CA LEU A 46 -3.85 -3.37 2.04
C LEU A 46 -3.98 -3.59 3.55
N ALA A 47 -3.71 -2.55 4.33
CA ALA A 47 -3.90 -2.59 5.77
C ALA A 47 -5.37 -2.85 6.11
N ARG A 48 -6.31 -2.10 5.51
CA ARG A 48 -7.75 -2.29 5.80
C ARG A 48 -8.31 -3.64 5.35
N SER A 49 -7.75 -4.24 4.30
CA SER A 49 -8.23 -5.52 3.78
C SER A 49 -7.63 -6.72 4.51
N ARG A 50 -6.38 -6.61 4.98
CA ARG A 50 -5.64 -7.74 5.60
C ARG A 50 -5.56 -7.67 7.10
N VAL A 51 -5.65 -6.48 7.70
CA VAL A 51 -5.66 -6.33 9.15
C VAL A 51 -7.08 -6.57 9.65
N PRO A 52 -7.29 -7.59 10.50
CA PRO A 52 -8.59 -7.80 11.12
C PRO A 52 -8.95 -6.59 11.98
N LEU A 53 -10.19 -6.09 11.86
CA LEU A 53 -10.71 -4.97 12.66
C LEU A 53 -10.93 -5.29 14.14
N VAL A 54 -10.74 -6.55 14.56
CA VAL A 54 -10.74 -6.90 15.98
C VAL A 54 -9.71 -6.02 16.68
N ASP A 55 -10.08 -5.50 17.87
CA ASP A 55 -9.36 -4.52 18.70
C ASP A 55 -7.95 -4.96 19.13
N LYS A 56 -7.11 -5.29 18.17
CA LYS A 56 -5.72 -5.68 18.32
C LYS A 56 -4.89 -4.46 17.95
N LYS A 57 -4.01 -4.08 18.86
CA LYS A 57 -3.04 -3.02 18.59
C LYS A 57 -2.15 -3.45 17.43
N TRP A 58 -1.64 -2.48 16.65
CA TRP A 58 -0.72 -2.78 15.54
C TRP A 58 0.48 -3.65 15.96
N SER A 59 0.97 -3.47 17.20
CA SER A 59 2.03 -4.30 17.78
C SER A 59 1.66 -5.78 17.94
N GLN A 60 0.38 -6.09 18.11
CA GLN A 60 -0.14 -7.45 18.33
C GLN A 60 -0.53 -8.17 17.03
N ILE A 61 -0.49 -7.47 15.90
CA ILE A 61 -0.73 -8.08 14.59
C ILE A 61 0.45 -9.00 14.25
N PRO A 62 0.20 -10.26 13.84
CA PRO A 62 1.23 -11.19 13.39
C PRO A 62 2.17 -10.56 12.36
N LYS A 63 3.46 -10.90 12.46
CA LYS A 63 4.49 -10.37 11.55
C LYS A 63 4.19 -10.72 10.10
N ASP A 64 3.67 -11.92 9.86
CA ASP A 64 3.32 -12.43 8.53
C ASP A 64 2.35 -11.51 7.78
N ILE A 65 1.35 -10.95 8.47
CA ILE A 65 0.40 -10.00 7.85
C ILE A 65 1.12 -8.72 7.43
N LYS A 66 2.05 -8.23 8.26
CA LYS A 66 2.85 -7.03 7.97
C LYS A 66 3.79 -7.29 6.80
N GLU A 67 4.42 -8.45 6.74
CA GLU A 67 5.29 -8.87 5.64
C GLU A 67 4.51 -8.99 4.34
N GLN A 68 3.34 -9.63 4.34
CA GLN A 68 2.49 -9.70 3.16
C GLN A 68 2.14 -8.30 2.62
N ILE A 69 1.83 -7.33 3.50
CA ILE A 69 1.56 -5.94 3.10
C ILE A 69 2.82 -5.35 2.45
N TRP A 70 4.00 -5.54 3.04
CA TRP A 70 5.25 -5.04 2.48
C TRP A 70 5.61 -5.67 1.13
N GLU A 71 5.51 -6.99 0.99
CA GLU A 71 5.71 -7.69 -0.27
C GLU A 71 4.77 -7.20 -1.37
N ALA A 72 3.51 -6.93 -1.02
CA ALA A 72 2.53 -6.40 -1.97
C ALA A 72 2.93 -5.01 -2.50
N VAL A 73 3.51 -4.18 -1.63
CA VAL A 73 4.01 -2.83 -1.96
C VAL A 73 5.29 -2.90 -2.78
N ASP A 74 6.26 -3.73 -2.39
CA ASP A 74 7.53 -3.94 -3.10
C ASP A 74 7.33 -4.50 -4.52
N MET A 75 6.33 -5.36 -4.71
CA MET A 75 5.95 -5.80 -6.05
C MET A 75 5.30 -4.70 -6.92
N ALA A 76 4.75 -3.65 -6.31
CA ALA A 76 3.96 -2.63 -7.00
C ALA A 76 4.74 -1.33 -7.27
N PHE A 77 5.77 -1.03 -6.48
CA PHE A 77 6.54 0.21 -6.53
C PHE A 77 8.05 -0.09 -6.49
N VAL A 78 8.88 0.85 -6.94
CA VAL A 78 10.37 0.77 -6.93
C VAL A 78 10.94 1.99 -6.23
#